data_AF-A0A0A1WM41-F1
#
_entry.id   AF-A0A0A1WM41-F1
#
_cell.length_a   1.000
_cell.length_b   1.000
_cell.length_c   1.000
_cell.angle_alpha   90.00
_cell.angle_beta   90.00
_cell.angle_gamma   90.00
#
_symmetry.space_group_name_H-M   'P 1'
#
loop_
_entity.id
_entity.type
_entity.pdbx_description
1 polymer ?
#
loop_
_entity_poly.entity_id
_entity_poly.type
_entity_poly.pdbx_seq_one_letter_code
_entity_poly.pdbx_strand_id
1 'polypeptide(L)'
;EVQEEITHKIEQFYFKEGHNYDINNHQNLTNLFSDAWFIAGIDEYIKQRVEAQRSNQLPPFYVYMFDHRIPSSLSELFGKIDKYFGVSHVDELPYLFPIDRYLFVSSSPTENDIKLREAILQMWVNFAREGNPTPADSNLTRWEPVTGYPFNYARLGHKIPEEFTVLQMEREMNYSDRMNFWRQLKAHIPAEQRKQQLRDEL
;
A
#
# COMPACT_ATOMS: atom_id res chain seq x y z
N GLU A 1 12.91 -28.30 -4.94
CA GLU A 1 11.61 -28.40 -5.63
C GLU A 1 10.69 -27.21 -5.36
N VAL A 2 9.83 -27.17 -4.33
CA VAL A 2 8.83 -26.08 -4.15
C VAL A 2 9.47 -24.69 -4.02
N GLN A 3 10.54 -24.57 -3.23
CA GLN A 3 11.27 -23.30 -3.09
C GLN A 3 11.84 -22.84 -4.43
N GLU A 4 12.51 -23.74 -5.17
CA GLU A 4 13.12 -23.43 -6.47
C GLU A 4 12.06 -23.03 -7.50
N GLU A 5 10.91 -23.71 -7.51
CA GLU A 5 9.78 -23.35 -8.37
C GLU A 5 9.25 -21.95 -8.08
N ILE A 6 9.06 -21.61 -6.79
CA ILE A 6 8.60 -20.29 -6.36
C ILE A 6 9.63 -19.23 -6.74
N THR A 7 10.92 -19.46 -6.44
CA THR A 7 12.01 -18.55 -6.82
C THR A 7 12.01 -18.32 -8.32
N HIS A 8 11.95 -19.39 -9.12
CA HIS A 8 11.94 -19.28 -10.58
C HIS A 8 10.73 -18.47 -11.09
N LYS A 9 9.53 -18.69 -10.53
CA LYS A 9 8.33 -17.90 -10.90
C LYS A 9 8.48 -16.42 -10.55
N ILE A 10 9.07 -16.09 -9.40
CA ILE A 10 9.35 -14.71 -8.99
C ILE A 10 10.36 -14.06 -9.94
N GLU A 11 11.44 -14.76 -10.26
CA GLU A 11 12.47 -14.28 -11.20
C GLU A 11 11.88 -14.02 -12.59
N GLN A 12 11.09 -14.96 -13.11
CA GLN A 12 10.41 -14.81 -14.40
C GLN A 12 9.36 -13.70 -14.40
N PHE A 13 8.84 -13.28 -13.24
CA PHE A 13 7.86 -12.20 -13.18
C PHE A 13 8.52 -10.82 -13.04
N TYR A 14 9.45 -10.67 -12.10
CA TYR A 14 10.06 -9.38 -11.75
C TYR A 14 11.40 -9.11 -12.44
N PHE A 15 12.14 -10.14 -12.85
CA PHE A 15 13.54 -10.03 -13.30
C PHE A 15 13.78 -10.71 -14.65
N LYS A 16 12.81 -10.62 -15.58
CA LYS A 16 12.93 -11.19 -16.95
C LYS A 16 14.20 -10.76 -17.68
N GLU A 17 14.63 -9.53 -17.45
CA GLU A 17 15.82 -8.92 -18.07
C GLU A 17 17.13 -9.25 -17.30
N GLY A 18 17.03 -10.06 -16.26
CA GLY A 18 18.14 -10.44 -15.38
C GLY A 18 18.18 -9.63 -14.07
N HIS A 19 19.19 -9.93 -13.25
CA HIS A 19 19.41 -9.29 -11.94
C HIS A 19 20.29 -8.04 -12.06
N ASN A 20 20.02 -7.17 -13.02
CA ASN A 20 20.81 -5.97 -13.32
C ASN A 20 20.27 -4.71 -12.61
N TYR A 21 19.76 -4.84 -11.39
CA TYR A 21 19.17 -3.73 -10.64
C TYR A 21 20.24 -2.89 -9.90
N ASP A 22 20.07 -1.58 -9.97
CA ASP A 22 20.83 -0.53 -9.33
C ASP A 22 19.90 0.63 -8.92
N ILE A 23 20.49 1.73 -8.47
CA ILE A 23 19.77 2.92 -8.03
C ILE A 23 18.81 3.52 -9.09
N ASN A 24 19.04 3.29 -10.38
CA ASN A 24 18.29 3.83 -11.51
C ASN A 24 17.21 2.87 -12.03
N ASN A 25 17.31 1.57 -11.78
CA ASN A 25 16.35 0.57 -12.24
C ASN A 25 15.91 -0.41 -11.11
N HIS A 26 15.75 0.13 -9.90
CA HIS A 26 15.34 -0.61 -8.69
C HIS A 26 13.85 -0.96 -8.63
N GLN A 27 13.00 -0.42 -9.51
CA GLN A 27 11.53 -0.48 -9.36
C GLN A 27 10.99 -1.91 -9.30
N ASN A 28 11.54 -2.85 -10.06
CA ASN A 28 11.09 -4.25 -10.01
C ASN A 28 11.42 -4.91 -8.68
N LEU A 29 12.57 -4.56 -8.08
CA LEU A 29 12.96 -5.06 -6.76
C LEU A 29 12.07 -4.47 -5.66
N THR A 30 11.82 -3.16 -5.68
CA THR A 30 10.92 -2.52 -4.70
C THR A 30 9.47 -2.99 -4.88
N ASN A 31 9.03 -3.24 -6.11
CA ASN A 31 7.74 -3.85 -6.40
C ASN A 31 7.62 -5.25 -5.80
N LEU A 32 8.62 -6.13 -6.01
CA LEU A 32 8.66 -7.46 -5.42
C LEU A 32 8.52 -7.40 -3.90
N PHE A 33 9.33 -6.60 -3.22
CA PHE A 33 9.26 -6.51 -1.75
C PHE A 33 7.95 -5.91 -1.26
N SER A 34 7.46 -4.84 -1.89
CA SER A 34 6.18 -4.22 -1.54
C SER A 34 5.04 -5.22 -1.67
N ASP A 35 5.00 -5.97 -2.77
CA ASP A 35 3.94 -6.94 -3.03
C ASP A 35 4.02 -8.14 -2.07
N ALA A 36 5.24 -8.68 -1.87
CA ALA A 36 5.48 -9.85 -1.03
C ALA A 36 5.15 -9.60 0.45
N TRP A 37 5.52 -8.43 0.97
CA TRP A 37 5.43 -8.15 2.41
C TRP A 37 4.12 -7.47 2.81
N PHE A 38 3.50 -6.71 1.89
CA PHE A 38 2.35 -5.87 2.23
C PHE A 38 1.16 -6.07 1.26
N ILE A 39 1.34 -5.74 -0.02
CA ILE A 39 0.19 -5.53 -0.91
C ILE A 39 -0.60 -6.82 -1.17
N ALA A 40 0.08 -7.96 -1.36
CA ALA A 40 -0.61 -9.23 -1.61
C ALA A 40 -1.49 -9.68 -0.42
N GLY A 41 -1.01 -9.47 0.81
CA GLY A 41 -1.78 -9.78 2.01
C GLY A 41 -2.97 -8.84 2.22
N ILE A 42 -2.77 -7.54 1.96
CA ILE A 42 -3.83 -6.52 2.04
C ILE A 42 -4.92 -6.80 1.00
N ASP A 43 -4.54 -7.07 -0.24
CA ASP A 43 -5.46 -7.37 -1.33
C ASP A 43 -6.30 -8.63 -1.04
N GLU A 44 -5.67 -9.70 -0.56
CA GLU A 44 -6.35 -10.93 -0.17
C GLU A 44 -7.32 -10.69 1.01
N TYR A 45 -6.91 -9.92 2.02
CA TYR A 45 -7.81 -9.53 3.12
C TYR A 45 -9.01 -8.72 2.63
N ILE A 46 -8.82 -7.74 1.76
CA ILE A 46 -9.92 -6.93 1.22
C ILE A 46 -10.88 -7.82 0.44
N LYS A 47 -10.37 -8.74 -0.38
CA LYS A 47 -11.20 -9.70 -1.13
C LYS A 47 -12.05 -10.57 -0.19
N GLN A 48 -11.44 -11.14 0.86
CA GLN A 48 -12.16 -11.92 1.87
C GLN A 48 -13.18 -11.08 2.63
N ARG A 49 -12.85 -9.84 2.97
CA ARG A 49 -13.72 -8.89 3.67
C ARG A 49 -14.96 -8.55 2.84
N VAL A 50 -14.78 -8.29 1.54
CA VAL A 50 -15.88 -8.06 0.58
C VAL A 50 -16.76 -9.29 0.44
N GLU A 51 -16.18 -10.48 0.32
CA GLU A 51 -16.96 -11.72 0.23
C GLU A 51 -17.77 -11.96 1.50
N ALA A 52 -17.17 -11.75 2.66
CA ALA A 52 -17.85 -11.89 3.94
C ALA A 52 -19.02 -10.91 4.10
N GLN A 53 -18.92 -9.68 3.54
CA GLN A 53 -20.00 -8.69 3.53
C GLN A 53 -21.22 -9.12 2.70
N ARG A 54 -21.06 -10.02 1.72
CA ARG A 54 -22.19 -10.53 0.93
C ARG A 54 -23.11 -11.44 1.73
N SER A 55 -22.53 -12.15 2.71
CA SER A 55 -23.24 -13.15 3.51
C SER A 55 -23.53 -12.67 4.93
N ASN A 56 -22.86 -11.62 5.40
CA ASN A 56 -22.99 -11.12 6.77
C ASN A 56 -23.17 -9.60 6.77
N GLN A 57 -23.99 -9.10 7.68
CA GLN A 57 -24.10 -7.66 7.92
C GLN A 57 -22.89 -7.18 8.72
N LEU A 58 -21.87 -6.71 8.01
CA LEU A 58 -20.62 -6.22 8.60
C LEU A 58 -20.52 -4.69 8.44
N PRO A 59 -19.86 -3.97 9.37
CA PRO A 59 -19.72 -2.52 9.27
C PRO A 59 -18.93 -2.10 8.02
N PRO A 60 -19.12 -0.87 7.54
CA PRO A 60 -18.30 -0.32 6.47
C PRO A 60 -16.81 -0.39 6.82
N PHE A 61 -15.97 -0.51 5.80
CA PHE A 61 -14.52 -0.41 5.95
C PHE A 61 -13.94 0.43 4.81
N TYR A 62 -12.77 1.01 5.07
CA TYR A 62 -12.16 2.02 4.24
C TYR A 62 -10.73 1.60 3.93
N VAL A 63 -10.27 1.88 2.71
CA VAL A 63 -8.91 1.57 2.25
C VAL A 63 -8.28 2.86 1.75
N TYR A 64 -7.00 3.06 2.08
CA TYR A 64 -6.20 4.16 1.55
C TYR A 64 -4.91 3.68 0.91
N MET A 65 -4.37 4.54 0.04
CA MET A 65 -2.99 4.52 -0.43
C MET A 65 -2.37 5.86 -0.07
N PHE A 66 -1.30 5.84 0.73
CA PHE A 66 -0.53 7.05 0.97
C PHE A 66 0.45 7.22 -0.19
N ASP A 67 0.34 8.32 -0.94
CA ASP A 67 1.08 8.56 -2.17
C ASP A 67 1.73 9.95 -2.18
N HIS A 68 1.97 10.52 -1.00
CA HIS A 68 2.51 11.87 -0.86
C HIS A 68 4.04 11.88 -0.82
N ARG A 69 4.67 12.75 -1.61
CA ARG A 69 6.12 12.96 -1.53
C ARG A 69 6.45 13.77 -0.27
N ILE A 70 7.02 13.11 0.72
CA ILE A 70 7.50 13.72 1.96
C ILE A 70 8.83 14.49 1.75
N PRO A 71 9.08 15.61 2.46
CA PRO A 71 10.35 16.34 2.39
C PRO A 71 11.58 15.57 2.87
N SER A 72 11.39 14.56 3.71
CA SER A 72 12.45 13.65 4.15
C SER A 72 11.86 12.27 4.40
N SER A 73 12.31 11.28 3.63
CA SER A 73 11.89 9.89 3.73
C SER A 73 12.95 9.04 4.43
N LEU A 74 12.56 7.91 5.01
CA LEU A 74 13.52 6.92 5.48
C LEU A 74 14.46 6.44 4.38
N SER A 75 14.03 6.41 3.11
CA SER A 75 14.91 6.02 2.01
C SER A 75 16.09 6.96 1.83
N GLU A 76 15.89 8.26 2.06
CA GLU A 76 16.95 9.27 1.99
C GLU A 76 17.87 9.16 3.23
N LEU A 77 17.28 8.98 4.41
CA LEU A 77 18.01 8.86 5.68
C LEU A 77 18.95 7.63 5.70
N PHE A 78 18.45 6.46 5.30
CA PHE A 78 19.24 5.22 5.29
C PHE A 78 20.06 5.04 4.01
N GLY A 79 19.58 5.54 2.88
CA GLY A 79 20.28 5.47 1.60
C GLY A 79 21.44 6.45 1.48
N LYS A 80 21.45 7.55 2.25
CA LYS A 80 22.42 8.67 2.14
C LYS A 80 22.52 9.23 0.72
N ILE A 81 21.41 9.22 -0.01
CA ILE A 81 21.33 9.63 -1.41
C ILE A 81 20.18 10.62 -1.51
N ASP A 82 20.45 11.79 -2.08
CA ASP A 82 19.46 12.81 -2.42
C ASP A 82 18.70 12.41 -3.71
N LYS A 83 17.95 11.30 -3.63
CA LYS A 83 17.14 10.79 -4.74
C LYS A 83 15.81 10.30 -4.21
N TYR A 84 14.75 10.72 -4.89
CA TYR A 84 13.40 10.26 -4.60
C TYR A 84 13.16 8.87 -5.21
N PHE A 85 12.86 7.89 -4.35
CA PHE A 85 12.58 6.49 -4.72
C PHE A 85 11.08 6.14 -4.69
N GLY A 86 10.21 7.14 -4.50
CA GLY A 86 8.81 6.93 -4.19
C GLY A 86 8.53 7.05 -2.69
N VAL A 87 7.30 6.70 -2.32
CA VAL A 87 6.85 6.68 -0.93
C VAL A 87 7.30 5.37 -0.29
N SER A 88 8.05 5.47 0.80
CA SER A 88 8.54 4.32 1.55
C SER A 88 7.61 3.94 2.70
N HIS A 89 7.80 2.74 3.22
CA HIS A 89 7.14 2.31 4.44
C HIS A 89 7.44 3.30 5.58
N VAL A 90 6.43 3.59 6.41
CA VAL A 90 6.40 4.54 7.55
C VAL A 90 6.55 6.02 7.22
N ASP A 91 6.60 6.41 5.94
CA ASP A 91 6.60 7.83 5.53
C ASP A 91 5.27 8.54 5.86
N GLU A 92 4.19 7.80 6.11
CA GLU A 92 2.89 8.34 6.52
C GLU A 92 2.82 8.65 8.02
N LEU A 93 3.65 8.01 8.85
CA LEU A 93 3.58 8.14 10.30
C LEU A 93 3.82 9.57 10.84
N PRO A 94 4.71 10.40 10.25
CA PRO A 94 4.85 11.80 10.64
C PRO A 94 3.56 12.64 10.51
N TYR A 95 2.60 12.18 9.71
CA TYR A 95 1.30 12.83 9.54
C TYR A 95 0.31 12.46 10.66
N LEU A 96 0.62 11.45 11.47
CA LEU A 96 -0.18 10.99 12.61
C LEU A 96 0.49 11.28 13.95
N PHE A 97 1.81 11.21 13.99
CA PHE A 97 2.61 11.28 15.20
C PHE A 97 3.79 12.24 15.01
N PRO A 98 4.23 12.96 16.05
CA PRO A 98 5.36 13.90 15.98
C PRO A 98 6.71 13.18 15.98
N ILE A 99 6.90 12.16 15.12
CA ILE A 99 8.13 11.37 15.02
C ILE A 99 9.22 12.07 14.20
N ASP A 100 8.80 13.02 13.35
CA ASP A 100 9.67 13.90 12.56
C ASP A 100 10.68 14.65 13.43
N ARG A 101 10.27 15.06 14.63
CA ARG A 101 11.12 15.73 15.62
C ARG A 101 12.35 14.92 16.03
N TYR A 102 12.30 13.59 15.88
CA TYR A 102 13.38 12.69 16.28
C TYR A 102 14.13 12.09 15.08
N LEU A 103 13.43 11.89 13.96
CA LEU A 103 13.96 11.17 12.79
C LEU A 103 14.37 12.08 11.63
N PHE A 104 13.73 13.25 11.46
CA PHE A 104 13.82 14.08 10.25
C PHE A 104 14.13 15.55 10.57
N VAL A 105 15.11 15.75 11.46
CA VAL A 105 15.45 17.04 12.11
C VAL A 105 15.82 18.17 11.13
N SER A 106 16.15 17.85 9.87
CA SER A 106 16.66 18.82 8.88
C SER A 106 15.64 19.31 7.85
N SER A 107 14.41 18.82 7.83
CA SER A 107 13.41 19.21 6.81
C SER A 107 12.26 20.02 7.41
N SER A 108 11.88 21.12 6.75
CA SER A 108 10.70 21.91 7.12
C SER A 108 9.51 21.46 6.27
N PRO A 109 8.30 21.29 6.87
CA PRO A 109 7.11 20.93 6.10
C PRO A 109 6.69 22.06 5.17
N THR A 110 6.27 21.70 3.96
CA THR A 110 5.59 22.56 3.00
C THR A 110 4.15 22.84 3.41
N GLU A 111 3.49 23.78 2.75
CA GLU A 111 2.05 24.04 2.96
C GLU A 111 1.19 22.80 2.65
N ASN A 112 1.56 22.03 1.61
CA ASN A 112 0.87 20.79 1.26
C ASN A 112 1.03 19.73 2.37
N ASP A 113 2.20 19.62 2.98
CA ASP A 113 2.45 18.70 4.10
C ASP A 113 1.59 19.06 5.31
N ILE A 114 1.51 20.35 5.65
CA ILE A 114 0.69 20.84 6.76
C ILE A 114 -0.79 20.52 6.50
N LYS A 115 -1.28 20.84 5.29
CA LYS A 115 -2.67 20.61 4.89
C LYS A 115 -3.04 19.13 4.88
N LEU A 116 -2.15 18.28 4.39
CA LEU A 116 -2.35 16.83 4.39
C LEU A 116 -2.32 16.27 5.82
N ARG A 117 -1.42 16.75 6.68
CA ARG A 117 -1.34 16.33 8.09
C ARG A 117 -2.60 16.66 8.86
N GLU A 118 -3.10 17.89 8.74
CA GLU A 118 -4.36 18.30 9.39
C GLU A 118 -5.53 17.42 8.93
N ALA A 119 -5.63 17.15 7.64
CA ALA A 119 -6.66 16.28 7.10
C ALA A 119 -6.53 14.83 7.58
N ILE A 120 -5.32 14.26 7.57
CA ILE A 120 -5.05 12.89 8.07
C ILE A 120 -5.42 12.79 9.54
N LEU A 121 -4.99 13.73 10.40
CA LEU A 121 -5.38 13.73 11.81
C LEU A 121 -6.90 13.81 11.99
N GLN A 122 -7.57 14.68 11.23
CA GLN A 122 -9.02 14.79 11.28
C GLN A 122 -9.70 13.48 10.85
N MET A 123 -9.26 12.85 9.76
CA MET A 123 -9.80 11.58 9.27
C MET A 123 -9.65 10.45 10.29
N TRP A 124 -8.48 10.33 10.92
CA TRP A 124 -8.24 9.30 11.93
C TRP A 124 -9.05 9.54 13.21
N VAL A 125 -9.17 10.79 13.67
CA VAL A 125 -9.98 11.15 14.84
C VAL A 125 -11.47 10.89 14.58
N ASN A 126 -11.97 11.28 13.40
CA ASN A 126 -13.35 11.02 13.01
C ASN A 126 -13.65 9.52 12.95
N PHE A 127 -12.76 8.73 12.33
CA PHE A 127 -12.93 7.28 12.27
C PHE A 127 -12.93 6.64 13.67
N ALA A 128 -12.04 7.10 14.57
CA ALA A 128 -12.00 6.62 15.95
C ALA A 128 -13.28 6.98 16.74
N ARG A 129 -13.90 8.13 16.45
CA ARG A 129 -15.11 8.60 17.14
C ARG A 129 -16.40 7.98 16.59
N GLU A 130 -16.50 7.83 15.27
CA GLU A 130 -17.77 7.59 14.57
C GLU A 130 -17.73 6.39 13.61
N GLY A 131 -16.55 5.81 13.36
CA GLY A 131 -16.38 4.73 12.37
C GLY A 131 -16.42 5.21 10.91
N ASN A 132 -16.42 6.52 10.66
CA ASN A 132 -16.37 7.13 9.33
C ASN A 132 -15.27 8.21 9.31
N PRO A 133 -14.25 8.12 8.42
CA PRO A 133 -13.17 9.10 8.38
C PRO A 133 -13.62 10.49 7.90
N THR A 134 -14.68 10.56 7.09
CA THR A 134 -15.22 11.83 6.55
C THR A 134 -16.74 11.86 6.76
N PRO A 135 -17.22 12.12 7.99
CA PRO A 135 -18.65 12.27 8.27
C PRO A 135 -19.24 13.46 7.51
N ALA A 136 -20.57 13.52 7.41
CA ALA A 136 -21.27 14.45 6.53
C ALA A 136 -21.05 15.94 6.87
N ASP A 137 -20.67 16.23 8.12
CA ASP A 137 -20.33 17.56 8.63
C ASP A 137 -18.84 17.91 8.47
N SER A 138 -18.01 16.99 7.97
CA SER A 138 -16.60 17.27 7.70
C SER A 138 -16.38 18.06 6.42
N ASN A 139 -15.39 18.94 6.43
CA ASN A 139 -14.99 19.79 5.31
C ASN A 139 -14.15 19.04 4.25
N LEU A 140 -13.97 17.72 4.43
CA LEU A 140 -13.07 16.90 3.65
C LEU A 140 -13.78 16.28 2.45
N THR A 141 -13.04 16.04 1.37
CA THR A 141 -13.54 15.21 0.27
C THR A 141 -14.02 13.87 0.82
N ARG A 142 -15.22 13.45 0.43
CA ARG A 142 -15.84 12.22 0.93
C ARG A 142 -14.97 11.01 0.62
N TRP A 143 -14.56 10.29 1.67
CA TRP A 143 -13.93 8.99 1.59
C TRP A 143 -15.02 7.93 1.55
N GLU A 144 -15.27 7.37 0.37
CA GLU A 144 -16.29 6.34 0.21
C GLU A 144 -15.81 5.00 0.82
N PRO A 145 -16.68 4.28 1.56
CA PRO A 145 -16.34 2.93 2.02
C PRO A 145 -16.16 2.00 0.83
N VAL A 146 -15.46 0.88 1.05
CA VAL A 146 -15.33 -0.16 0.02
C VAL A 146 -16.69 -0.80 -0.25
N THR A 147 -17.05 -0.91 -1.53
CA THR A 147 -18.35 -1.44 -1.97
C THR A 147 -18.27 -2.76 -2.71
N GLY A 148 -17.07 -3.24 -3.05
CA GLY A 148 -16.89 -4.47 -3.82
C GLY A 148 -15.43 -4.77 -4.12
N TYR A 149 -15.24 -5.78 -4.98
CA TYR A 149 -13.94 -6.17 -5.52
C TYR A 149 -14.08 -6.28 -7.05
N PRO A 150 -13.27 -5.58 -7.87
CA PRO A 150 -12.19 -4.68 -7.48
C PRO A 150 -12.67 -3.48 -6.67
N PHE A 151 -11.85 -3.06 -5.71
CA PHE A 151 -12.24 -2.12 -4.66
C PHE A 151 -11.85 -0.67 -5.00
N ASN A 152 -12.58 0.27 -4.39
CA ASN A 152 -12.23 1.69 -4.34
C ASN A 152 -11.32 1.97 -3.12
N TYR A 153 -10.46 2.98 -3.24
CA TYR A 153 -9.60 3.44 -2.14
C TYR A 153 -9.39 4.95 -2.21
N ALA A 154 -9.04 5.56 -1.08
CA ALA A 154 -8.62 6.96 -1.02
C ALA A 154 -7.10 7.06 -1.25
N ARG A 155 -6.68 7.74 -2.31
CA ARG A 155 -5.30 8.17 -2.47
C ARG A 155 -5.09 9.45 -1.65
N LEU A 156 -4.14 9.43 -0.72
CA LEU A 156 -3.83 10.54 0.19
C LEU A 156 -2.55 11.24 -0.27
N GLY A 157 -2.65 12.53 -0.60
CA GLY A 157 -1.56 13.32 -1.17
C GLY A 157 -1.24 12.98 -2.62
N HIS A 158 -0.11 13.47 -3.12
CA HIS A 158 0.40 13.14 -4.46
C HIS A 158 1.93 13.20 -4.50
N LYS A 159 2.57 12.31 -5.26
CA LYS A 159 4.03 12.22 -5.39
C LYS A 159 4.63 13.35 -6.25
N ILE A 160 3.80 13.89 -7.14
CA ILE A 160 4.06 15.10 -7.94
C ILE A 160 3.40 16.28 -7.21
N PRO A 161 4.17 17.23 -6.64
CA PRO A 161 3.65 18.33 -5.84
C PRO A 161 2.61 19.20 -6.55
N GLU A 162 2.76 19.39 -7.87
CA GLU A 162 1.87 20.21 -8.70
C GLU A 162 0.49 19.57 -8.88
N GLU A 163 0.38 18.25 -8.68
CA GLU A 163 -0.85 17.46 -8.78
C GLU A 163 -1.46 17.17 -7.38
N PHE A 164 -1.02 17.91 -6.37
CA PHE A 164 -1.42 17.68 -4.98
C PHE A 164 -2.94 17.72 -4.79
N THR A 165 -3.44 16.66 -4.15
CA THR A 165 -4.79 16.55 -3.63
C THR A 165 -4.72 15.93 -2.25
N VAL A 166 -5.51 16.44 -1.29
CA VAL A 166 -5.54 15.87 0.07
C VAL A 166 -6.06 14.44 0.03
N LEU A 167 -7.17 14.24 -0.68
CA LEU A 167 -7.81 12.96 -0.87
C LEU A 167 -8.41 12.92 -2.28
N GLN A 168 -8.13 11.84 -3.00
CA GLN A 168 -8.77 11.51 -4.26
C GLN A 168 -9.27 10.06 -4.21
N MET A 169 -10.55 9.85 -4.52
CA MET A 169 -11.10 8.51 -4.65
C MET A 169 -10.63 7.88 -5.96
N GLU A 170 -10.06 6.69 -5.87
CA GLU A 170 -9.61 5.90 -7.00
C GLU A 170 -10.25 4.51 -6.96
N ARG A 171 -10.19 3.81 -8.09
CA ARG A 171 -10.62 2.42 -8.23
C ARG A 171 -9.54 1.68 -8.97
N GLU A 172 -9.43 0.40 -8.66
CA GLU A 172 -8.51 -0.52 -9.34
C GLU A 172 -7.06 -0.06 -9.22
N MET A 173 -6.32 -0.62 -8.26
CA MET A 173 -4.88 -0.38 -8.23
C MET A 173 -4.26 -0.88 -9.55
N ASN A 174 -3.33 -0.10 -10.13
CA ASN A 174 -2.57 -0.41 -11.35
C ASN A 174 -1.64 -1.64 -11.23
N TYR A 175 -1.94 -2.56 -10.31
CA TYR A 175 -1.12 -3.71 -9.91
C TYR A 175 -1.91 -5.03 -9.97
N SER A 176 -3.04 -5.06 -10.69
CA SER A 176 -3.90 -6.24 -10.84
C SER A 176 -3.12 -7.47 -11.32
N ASP A 177 -2.20 -7.31 -12.29
CA ASP A 177 -1.34 -8.39 -12.76
C ASP A 177 -0.39 -8.92 -11.68
N ARG A 178 0.15 -8.02 -10.85
CA ARG A 178 1.02 -8.39 -9.72
C ARG A 178 0.22 -9.17 -8.69
N MET A 179 -0.97 -8.70 -8.32
CA MET A 179 -1.83 -9.40 -7.36
C MET A 179 -2.33 -10.75 -7.89
N ASN A 180 -2.63 -10.84 -9.19
CA ASN A 180 -2.92 -12.10 -9.86
C ASN A 180 -1.75 -13.08 -9.75
N PHE A 181 -0.53 -12.62 -10.01
CA PHE A 181 0.68 -13.42 -9.85
C PHE A 181 0.82 -13.97 -8.42
N TRP A 182 0.74 -13.12 -7.40
CA TRP A 182 0.88 -13.54 -6.00
C TRP A 182 -0.20 -14.54 -5.56
N ARG A 183 -1.45 -14.36 -6.02
CA ARG A 183 -2.53 -15.32 -5.76
C ARG A 183 -2.26 -16.68 -6.41
N GLN A 184 -1.76 -16.70 -7.65
CA GLN A 184 -1.41 -17.94 -8.34
C GLN A 184 -0.18 -18.63 -7.74
N LEU A 185 0.79 -17.84 -7.24
CA LEU A 185 1.97 -18.34 -6.55
C LEU A 185 1.61 -19.07 -5.24
N LYS A 186 0.49 -18.65 -4.61
CA LYS A 186 -0.04 -19.18 -3.35
C LYS A 186 1.01 -19.22 -2.22
N ALA A 187 1.99 -18.31 -2.22
CA ALA A 187 3.23 -18.38 -1.42
C ALA A 187 3.04 -18.67 0.09
N HIS A 188 1.88 -18.31 0.65
CA HIS A 188 1.49 -18.58 2.04
C HIS A 188 1.18 -20.05 2.36
N ILE A 189 0.95 -20.91 1.36
CA ILE A 189 0.66 -22.34 1.59
C ILE A 189 1.97 -23.09 1.87
N PRO A 190 2.11 -23.76 3.03
CA PRO A 190 3.26 -24.59 3.37
C PRO A 190 3.52 -25.68 2.34
N ALA A 191 4.79 -25.99 2.09
CA ALA A 191 5.20 -26.97 1.07
C ALA A 191 4.54 -28.36 1.25
N GLU A 192 4.36 -28.80 2.50
CA GLU A 192 3.75 -30.10 2.79
C GLU A 192 2.27 -30.16 2.39
N GLN A 193 1.53 -29.06 2.55
CA GLN A 193 0.12 -29.00 2.13
C GLN A 193 -0.01 -29.01 0.60
N ARG A 194 0.95 -28.44 -0.12
CA ARG A 194 0.97 -28.45 -1.60
C ARG A 194 1.20 -29.84 -2.17
N LYS A 195 2.12 -30.61 -1.57
CA LYS A 195 2.39 -32.00 -1.95
C LYS A 195 1.17 -32.89 -1.74
N GLN A 196 0.38 -32.61 -0.69
CA GLN A 196 -0.83 -33.36 -0.41
C GLN A 196 -1.95 -33.06 -1.42
N GLN A 197 -2.16 -31.78 -1.78
CA GLN A 197 -3.12 -31.41 -2.85
C GLN A 197 -2.81 -32.09 -4.19
N LEU A 198 -1.53 -32.13 -4.60
CA LEU A 198 -1.13 -32.83 -5.83
C LEU A 198 -1.41 -34.34 -5.82
N ARG A 199 -1.43 -34.97 -4.63
CA ARG A 199 -1.75 -36.40 -4.50
C ARG A 199 -3.23 -36.68 -4.49
N ASP A 200 -4.04 -35.74 -4.00
CA ASP A 200 -5.49 -35.88 -3.95
C ASP A 200 -6.17 -35.53 -5.29
N GLU A 201 -5.46 -34.84 -6.20
CA GLU A 201 -5.90 -34.50 -7.57
C GLU A 201 -5.52 -35.55 -8.64
N LEU A 202 -4.81 -36.63 -8.27
CA LEU A 202 -4.41 -37.75 -9.14
C LEU A 202 -5.23 -39.02 -8.87
#